data_AF-A0A352RSC5-F1
#
_entry.id   AF-A0A352RSC5-F1
#
_cell.length_a   1.000
_cell.length_b   1.000
_cell.length_c   1.000
_cell.angle_alpha   90.00
_cell.angle_beta   90.00
_cell.angle_gamma   90.00
#
_symmetry.space_group_name_H-M   'P 1'
#
loop_
_entity.id
_entity.type
_entity.pdbx_description
1 polymer ?
#
loop_
_entity_poly.entity_id
_entity_poly.type
_entity_poly.pdbx_seq_one_letter_code
_entity_poly.pdbx_strand_id
1 'polypeptide(L)' 'MARTPGEGSGKTQRGIQSVEVGGRLLQALADARRPLPLAELAAAAQLAPAQAHTYLVSLMRLGLIKREHVDGYYEP' A
#
# COMPACT_ATOMS: atom_id res chain seq x y z
N MET A 1 8.18 43.26 -27.79
CA MET A 1 9.09 42.14 -27.42
C MET A 1 9.30 42.27 -25.91
N ALA A 2 9.12 41.29 -25.03
CA ALA A 2 8.70 39.91 -25.09
C ALA A 2 7.98 39.61 -23.76
N ARG A 3 6.96 38.74 -23.78
CA ARG A 3 6.34 38.18 -22.57
C ARG A 3 7.34 37.18 -21.97
N THR A 4 7.80 37.40 -20.75
CA THR A 4 8.50 36.36 -19.99
C THR A 4 7.47 35.28 -19.61
N PRO A 5 7.68 34.00 -19.93
CA PRO A 5 6.75 32.95 -19.56
C PRO A 5 6.72 32.81 -18.04
N GLY A 6 5.51 32.63 -17.49
CA GLY A 6 5.34 32.34 -16.07
C GLY A 6 6.11 31.07 -15.70
N GLU A 7 7.00 31.20 -14.72
CA GLU A 7 7.55 30.08 -13.98
C GLU A 7 6.40 29.41 -13.25
N GLY A 8 5.76 28.45 -13.93
CA GLY A 8 4.94 27.46 -13.29
C GLY A 8 5.86 26.62 -12.42
N SER A 9 6.09 27.06 -11.18
CA SER A 9 6.59 26.21 -10.10
C SER A 9 5.64 25.03 -10.00
N GLY A 10 5.97 23.96 -10.73
CA GLY A 10 5.24 22.71 -10.72
C GLY A 10 5.32 22.17 -9.30
N LYS A 11 4.28 22.44 -8.51
CA LYS A 11 4.08 21.78 -7.22
C LYS A 11 4.09 20.30 -7.53
N THR A 12 5.14 19.59 -7.12
CA THR A 12 5.20 18.12 -7.18
C THR A 12 3.87 17.60 -6.70
N GLN A 13 3.13 16.90 -7.56
CA GLN A 13 1.82 16.36 -7.18
C GLN A 13 2.03 15.48 -5.96
N ARG A 14 1.42 15.87 -4.84
CA ARG A 14 1.58 15.15 -3.59
C ARG A 14 0.80 13.85 -3.71
N GLY A 15 1.49 12.72 -3.59
CA GLY A 15 0.87 11.41 -3.53
C GLY A 15 -0.08 11.28 -2.33
N ILE A 16 -1.00 10.32 -2.42
CA ILE A 16 -1.88 9.96 -1.32
C ILE A 16 -1.16 8.89 -0.49
N GLN A 17 -0.79 9.22 0.74
CA GLN A 17 -0.03 8.31 1.62
C GLN A 17 -0.70 6.95 1.78
N SER A 18 -2.03 6.88 1.88
CA SER A 18 -2.74 5.60 2.03
C SER A 18 -2.63 4.71 0.78
N VAL A 19 -2.55 5.31 -0.41
CA VAL A 19 -2.35 4.57 -1.66
C VAL A 19 -0.93 4.02 -1.72
N GLU A 20 0.07 4.81 -1.32
CA GLU A 20 1.46 4.38 -1.26
C GLU A 20 1.67 3.25 -0.25
N VAL A 21 1.01 3.33 0.92
CA VAL A 21 1.03 2.28 1.94
C VAL A 21 0.37 1.00 1.41
N GLY A 22 -0.81 1.10 0.79
CA GLY A 22 -1.49 -0.03 0.15
C GLY A 22 -0.61 -0.68 -0.92
N GLY A 23 0.05 0.13 -1.75
CA GLY A 23 1.00 -0.34 -2.75
C GLY A 23 2.16 -1.14 -2.15
N ARG A 24 2.75 -0.70 -1.04
CA ARG A 24 3.81 -1.46 -0.35
C ARG A 24 3.34 -2.82 0.17
N LEU A 25 2.11 -2.91 0.69
CA LEU A 25 1.54 -4.17 1.15
C LEU A 25 1.34 -5.16 -0.02
N LEU A 26 0.80 -4.67 -1.14
CA LEU A 26 0.60 -5.47 -2.35
C LEU A 26 1.94 -5.92 -2.96
N GLN A 27 2.92 -5.02 -3.00
CA GLN A 27 4.27 -5.33 -3.46
C GLN A 27 4.90 -6.44 -2.62
N ALA A 28 4.79 -6.37 -1.28
CA ALA A 28 5.32 -7.40 -0.39
C ALA A 28 4.71 -8.79 -0.66
N LEU A 29 3.40 -8.86 -0.91
CA LEU A 29 2.72 -10.10 -1.28
C LEU A 29 3.18 -10.62 -2.65
N ALA A 30 3.30 -9.73 -3.64
CA ALA A 30 3.77 -10.08 -4.98
C ALA A 30 5.21 -10.60 -4.98
N ASP A 31 6.10 -9.98 -4.19
CA ASP A 31 7.50 -10.35 -4.08
C ASP A 31 7.67 -11.68 -3.34
N ALA A 32 6.88 -11.93 -2.29
CA ALA A 32 6.97 -13.16 -1.50
C ALA A 32 6.47 -14.40 -2.25
N ARG A 33 5.52 -14.25 -3.19
CA ARG A 33 4.88 -15.35 -3.95
C ARG A 33 4.32 -16.47 -3.08
N ARG A 34 3.96 -16.14 -1.84
CA ARG A 34 3.35 -17.03 -0.84
C ARG A 34 2.43 -16.22 0.06
N PRO A 35 1.49 -16.86 0.77
CA PRO A 35 0.75 -16.20 1.82
C PRO A 35 1.69 -15.62 2.90
N LEU A 36 1.43 -14.40 3.34
CA LEU A 36 2.20 -13.71 4.37
C LEU A 36 1.36 -13.49 5.64
N PRO A 37 1.94 -13.67 6.85
CA PRO A 37 1.29 -13.30 8.09
C PRO A 37 1.23 -11.78 8.26
N LEU A 38 0.28 -11.29 9.09
CA LEU A 38 0.12 -9.87 9.39
C LEU A 38 1.42 -9.19 9.84
N ALA A 39 2.24 -9.88 10.64
CA ALA A 39 3.47 -9.33 11.18
C ALA A 39 4.51 -9.03 10.08
N GLU A 40 4.66 -9.93 9.10
CA GLU A 40 5.58 -9.70 7.97
C GLU A 40 5.10 -8.54 7.09
N LEU A 41 3.78 -8.44 6.85
CA LEU A 41 3.20 -7.34 6.08
C LEU A 41 3.31 -6.00 6.79
N ALA A 42 3.08 -5.98 8.11
CA ALA A 42 3.24 -4.78 8.93
C ALA A 42 4.70 -4.30 8.90
N ALA A 43 5.66 -5.22 9.01
CA ALA A 43 7.08 -4.90 8.90
C ALA A 43 7.45 -4.35 7.51
N ALA A 44 6.98 -5.00 6.43
CA ALA A 44 7.23 -4.56 5.06
C ALA A 44 6.65 -3.17 4.74
N ALA A 45 5.48 -2.85 5.31
CA ALA A 45 4.85 -1.54 5.15
C ALA A 45 5.32 -0.49 6.17
N GLN A 46 6.18 -0.88 7.13
CA GLN A 46 6.67 -0.05 8.24
C GLN A 46 5.53 0.50 9.11
N LEU A 47 4.55 -0.35 9.42
CA LEU A 47 3.36 -0.02 10.19
C LEU A 47 3.31 -0.80 11.50
N ALA A 48 2.57 -0.25 12.47
CA ALA A 48 2.09 -1.07 13.58
C ALA A 48 1.07 -2.12 13.06
N PRO A 49 1.00 -3.32 13.67
CA PRO A 49 0.10 -4.39 13.23
C PRO A 49 -1.37 -3.97 13.15
N ALA A 50 -1.84 -3.18 14.11
CA ALA A 50 -3.22 -2.67 14.13
C ALA A 50 -3.51 -1.75 12.93
N GLN A 51 -2.52 -0.93 12.53
CA GLN A 51 -2.67 -0.05 11.38
C GLN A 51 -2.63 -0.84 10.07
N ALA A 52 -1.69 -1.78 9.93
CA ALA A 52 -1.62 -2.68 8.79
C ALA A 52 -2.93 -3.45 8.59
N HIS A 53 -3.56 -3.91 9.69
CA HIS A 53 -4.86 -4.59 9.63
C HIS A 53 -5.93 -3.73 8.94
N THR A 54 -6.04 -2.44 9.26
CA THR A 54 -7.02 -1.53 8.63
C THR A 54 -6.82 -1.41 7.12
N TYR A 55 -5.56 -1.34 6.66
CA TYR A 55 -5.25 -1.34 5.24
C TYR A 55 -5.61 -2.66 4.57
N LEU A 56 -5.25 -3.79 5.19
CA LEU A 56 -5.56 -5.13 4.67
C LEU A 56 -7.07 -5.38 4.58
N VAL A 57 -7.86 -4.90 5.54
CA VAL A 57 -9.34 -4.92 5.45
C VAL A 57 -9.85 -4.14 4.23
N SER A 58 -9.26 -2.98 3.97
CA SER A 58 -9.64 -2.18 2.79
C SER A 58 -9.26 -2.89 1.49
N LEU A 59 -8.07 -3.47 1.41
CA LEU A 59 -7.62 -4.24 0.24
C LEU A 59 -8.48 -5.50 0.02
N MET A 60 -8.90 -6.20 1.08
CA MET A 60 -9.84 -7.32 1.00
C MET A 60 -11.21 -6.88 0.47
N ARG A 61 -11.73 -5.73 0.94
CA ARG A 61 -13.01 -5.17 0.44
C ARG A 61 -12.95 -4.77 -1.03
N LEU A 62 -11.76 -4.39 -1.52
CA LEU A 62 -11.51 -4.11 -2.94
C LEU A 62 -11.27 -5.37 -3.76
N GLY A 63 -11.19 -6.55 -3.14
CA GLY A 63 -10.91 -7.83 -3.81
C GLY A 63 -9.47 -7.97 -4.30
N LEU A 64 -8.54 -7.16 -3.77
CA LEU A 64 -7.14 -7.14 -4.18
C LEU A 64 -6.27 -8.17 -3.45
N ILE A 65 -6.76 -8.66 -2.31
CA ILE A 65 -6.13 -9.70 -1.50
C ILE A 65 -7.21 -10.55 -0.85
N LYS A 66 -6.85 -11.75 -0.39
CA LYS A 66 -7.69 -12.62 0.43
C LYS A 66 -6.98 -12.96 1.74
N ARG A 67 -7.75 -13.38 2.74
CA ARG A 67 -7.24 -13.91 3.99
C ARG A 67 -7.68 -15.36 4.15
N GLU A 68 -6.72 -16.23 4.34
CA GLU A 68 -6.97 -17.65 4.57
C GLU A 68 -7.65 -17.86 5.92
N HIS A 69 -8.66 -18.73 5.95
CA HIS A 69 -9.49 -18.94 7.15
C HIS A 69 -8.79 -19.77 8.22
N VAL A 70 -7.80 -20.59 7.82
CA VAL A 70 -7.12 -21.55 8.71
C VAL A 70 -5.97 -20.87 9.44
N ASP A 71 -5.03 -20.27 8.71
CA ASP A 71 -3.82 -19.68 9.30
C ASP A 71 -3.89 -18.14 9.45
N GLY A 72 -4.91 -17.51 8.87
CA GLY A 72 -5.08 -16.06 8.91
C GLY A 72 -4.06 -15.30 8.07
N TYR A 73 -3.36 -15.98 7.16
CA TYR A 73 -2.38 -15.40 6.24
C TYR A 73 -3.07 -14.68 5.08
N TYR A 74 -2.35 -13.76 4.46
CA TYR A 74 -2.84 -12.95 3.35
C TYR A 74 -2.20 -13.40 2.04
N GLU A 75 -3.01 -13.56 1.01
CA GLU A 75 -2.60 -13.93 -0.35
C GLU A 75 -3.14 -12.92 -1.36
N PRO A 76 -2.51 -12.77 -2.55
CA PRO A 76 -3.03 -11.94 -3.63
C PRO A 76 -4.39 -12.42 -4.16
#